data_AF-A0A0A8ENQ9-F1
#
_entry.id   AF-A0A0A8ENQ9-F1
#
_cell.length_a   1.000
_cell.length_b   1.000
_cell.length_c   1.000
_cell.angle_alpha   90.00
_cell.angle_beta   90.00
_cell.angle_gamma   90.00
#
_symmetry.space_group_name_H-M   'P 1'
#
loop_
_entity.id
_entity.type
_entity.pdbx_description
1 polymer ?
#
loop_
_entity_poly.entity_id
_entity_poly.type
_entity_poly.pdbx_seq_one_letter_code
_entity_poly.pdbx_strand_id
1 'polypeptide(L)'
;MTELNWADAVRQAREGTGYAGEDIPRTVEGIRERVQADRWDEFDRELGTLGGGRAFEAFLNHWWTQALADTAPGTEAREIAIEFADLAVALYVRTEGGPTYSSDEIERMITGKAS
;
A
#
# COMPACT_ATOMS: atom_id res chain seq x y z
N MET A 1 0.87 -16.51 -9.02
CA MET A 1 0.75 -16.68 -7.55
C MET A 1 0.76 -15.29 -6.91
N THR A 2 -0.28 -14.49 -7.16
CA THR A 2 -0.22 -13.03 -6.90
C THR A 2 -1.55 -12.39 -6.48
N GLU A 3 -2.68 -13.10 -6.58
CA GLU A 3 -3.95 -12.61 -6.02
C GLU A 3 -4.25 -13.22 -4.64
N LEU A 4 -3.79 -14.46 -4.41
CA LEU A 4 -3.98 -15.17 -3.15
C LEU A 4 -3.28 -14.46 -1.98
N ASN A 5 -2.13 -13.79 -2.21
CA ASN A 5 -1.40 -13.10 -1.15
C ASN A 5 -2.03 -11.76 -0.75
N TRP A 6 -2.59 -11.00 -1.69
CA TRP A 6 -3.25 -9.73 -1.40
C TRP A 6 -4.58 -9.92 -0.65
N ALA A 7 -5.42 -10.83 -1.14
CA ALA A 7 -6.71 -11.11 -0.49
C ALA A 7 -6.51 -11.61 0.96
N ASP A 8 -5.52 -12.46 1.20
CA ASP A 8 -5.18 -12.93 2.55
C ASP A 8 -4.58 -11.83 3.44
N ALA A 9 -3.79 -10.91 2.87
CA ALA A 9 -3.25 -9.76 3.59
C ALA A 9 -4.36 -8.81 4.02
N VAL A 10 -5.30 -8.49 3.11
CA VAL A 10 -6.48 -7.67 3.41
C VAL A 10 -7.34 -8.31 4.48
N ARG A 11 -7.63 -9.62 4.37
CA ARG A 11 -8.41 -10.35 5.37
C ARG A 11 -7.78 -10.28 6.76
N GLN A 12 -6.48 -10.60 6.86
CA GLN A 12 -5.75 -10.54 8.13
C GLN A 12 -5.68 -9.10 8.70
N ALA A 13 -5.52 -8.09 7.84
CA ALA A 13 -5.52 -6.71 8.28
C ALA A 13 -6.88 -6.27 8.83
N ARG A 14 -7.99 -6.69 8.21
CA ARG A 14 -9.35 -6.45 8.73
C ARG A 14 -9.54 -7.10 10.10
N GLU A 15 -9.13 -8.35 10.25
CA GLU A 15 -9.18 -9.08 11.53
C GLU A 15 -8.33 -8.38 12.61
N GLY A 16 -7.16 -7.86 12.26
CA GLY A 16 -6.22 -7.22 13.19
C GLY A 16 -6.57 -5.79 13.61
N THR A 17 -7.29 -5.04 12.77
CA THR A 17 -7.63 -3.62 13.01
C THR A 17 -9.10 -3.39 13.35
N GLY A 18 -9.98 -4.35 13.06
CA GLY A 18 -11.44 -4.16 13.16
C GLY A 18 -12.02 -3.28 12.05
N TYR A 19 -11.27 -3.01 10.97
CA TYR A 19 -11.73 -2.17 9.87
C TYR A 19 -12.97 -2.74 9.15
N ALA A 20 -14.07 -2.00 9.25
CA ALA A 20 -15.37 -2.33 8.67
C ALA A 20 -15.80 -1.40 7.52
N GLY A 21 -14.88 -0.58 7.02
CA GLY A 21 -15.15 0.34 5.90
C GLY A 21 -15.18 -0.36 4.54
N GLU A 22 -15.40 0.45 3.49
CA GLU A 22 -15.56 -0.01 2.10
C GLU A 22 -14.39 -0.90 1.65
N ASP A 23 -14.72 -1.87 0.79
CA ASP A 23 -13.72 -2.68 0.10
C ASP A 23 -13.38 -2.06 -1.25
N ILE A 24 -12.29 -1.31 -1.29
CA ILE A 24 -11.83 -0.62 -2.49
C ILE A 24 -10.94 -1.58 -3.28
N PRO A 25 -11.25 -1.90 -4.55
CA PRO A 25 -10.35 -2.70 -5.37
C PRO A 25 -8.99 -2.01 -5.54
N ARG A 26 -7.90 -2.77 -5.32
CA ARG A 26 -6.52 -2.29 -5.53
C ARG A 26 -6.16 -2.29 -7.03
N THR A 27 -6.91 -1.50 -7.80
CA THR A 27 -6.71 -1.28 -9.24
C THR A 27 -6.72 0.21 -9.52
N VAL A 28 -6.12 0.65 -10.64
CA VAL A 28 -6.11 2.07 -11.04
C VAL A 28 -7.53 2.63 -11.08
N GLU A 29 -8.45 1.94 -11.74
CA GLU A 29 -9.86 2.34 -11.85
C GLU A 29 -10.55 2.38 -10.48
N GLY A 30 -10.44 1.29 -9.70
CA GLY A 30 -11.09 1.19 -8.39
C GLY A 30 -10.64 2.27 -7.43
N ILE A 31 -9.35 2.60 -7.43
CA ILE A 31 -8.79 3.69 -6.63
C ILE A 31 -9.25 5.05 -7.16
N ARG A 32 -9.14 5.28 -8.47
CA ARG A 32 -9.44 6.56 -9.12
C ARG A 32 -10.89 7.02 -8.91
N GLU A 33 -11.82 6.08 -8.76
CA GLU A 33 -13.24 6.35 -8.46
C GLU A 33 -13.50 6.83 -7.01
N ARG A 34 -12.60 6.55 -6.06
CA ARG A 34 -12.79 6.89 -4.63
C ARG A 34 -11.87 7.99 -4.11
N VAL A 35 -10.75 8.26 -4.79
CA VAL A 35 -9.89 9.40 -4.44
C VAL A 35 -10.65 10.71 -4.66
N GLN A 36 -10.48 11.66 -3.72
CA GLN A 36 -11.11 12.98 -3.83
C GLN A 36 -10.70 13.71 -5.12
N ALA A 37 -11.64 14.47 -5.70
CA ALA A 37 -11.49 15.10 -7.00
C ALA A 37 -10.33 16.10 -7.08
N ASP A 38 -9.95 16.72 -5.96
CA ASP A 38 -8.82 17.64 -5.86
C ASP A 38 -7.45 16.98 -6.02
N ARG A 39 -7.37 15.65 -5.87
CA ARG A 39 -6.15 14.85 -6.00
C ARG A 39 -6.00 14.15 -7.35
N TRP A 40 -6.99 14.29 -8.23
CA TRP A 40 -7.00 13.62 -9.53
C TRP A 40 -5.80 13.98 -10.41
N ASP A 41 -5.44 15.26 -10.47
CA ASP A 41 -4.28 15.73 -11.22
C ASP A 41 -2.98 15.14 -10.69
N GLU A 42 -2.88 14.97 -9.36
CA GLU A 42 -1.71 14.37 -8.72
C GLU A 42 -1.62 12.86 -9.03
N PHE A 43 -2.73 12.15 -8.90
CA PHE A 43 -2.86 10.73 -9.24
C PHE A 43 -2.45 10.48 -10.70
N ASP A 44 -3.03 11.23 -11.63
CA ASP A 44 -2.82 11.06 -13.07
C ASP A 44 -1.36 11.43 -13.46
N ARG A 45 -0.79 12.46 -12.81
CA ARG A 45 0.63 12.82 -12.96
C ARG A 45 1.55 11.70 -12.51
N GLU A 46 1.35 11.16 -11.30
CA GLU A 46 2.20 10.09 -10.77
C GLU A 46 2.14 8.84 -11.66
N LEU A 47 0.93 8.42 -12.03
CA LEU A 47 0.69 7.30 -12.93
C LEU A 47 1.45 7.46 -14.26
N GLY A 48 1.44 8.68 -14.83
CA GLY A 48 2.15 8.99 -16.08
C GLY A 48 3.68 8.99 -15.98
N THR A 49 4.25 9.02 -14.77
CA THR A 49 5.70 9.06 -14.55
C THR A 49 6.33 7.72 -14.14
N LEU A 50 5.53 6.66 -14.03
CA LEU A 50 5.99 5.37 -13.52
C LEU A 50 6.97 4.68 -14.49
N GLY A 51 8.14 4.30 -13.96
CA GLY A 51 9.24 3.70 -14.73
C GLY A 51 9.32 2.16 -14.69
N GLY A 52 8.41 1.47 -13.99
CA GLY A 52 8.42 0.01 -13.92
C GLY A 52 7.55 -0.62 -12.84
N GLY A 53 7.53 -1.95 -12.77
CA GLY A 53 6.59 -2.72 -11.95
C GLY A 53 6.64 -2.42 -10.44
N ARG A 54 7.83 -2.27 -9.84
CA ARG A 54 7.94 -1.89 -8.41
C ARG A 54 7.40 -0.49 -8.12
N ALA A 55 7.60 0.45 -9.04
CA ALA A 55 7.03 1.79 -8.92
C ALA A 55 5.50 1.76 -9.04
N PHE A 56 4.97 0.87 -9.89
CA PHE A 56 3.53 0.64 -10.02
C PHE A 56 2.90 0.02 -8.76
N GLU A 57 3.55 -0.96 -8.14
CA GLU A 57 3.07 -1.53 -6.87
C GLU A 57 3.07 -0.51 -5.73
N ALA A 58 4.12 0.31 -5.64
CA ALA A 58 4.20 1.40 -4.67
C ALA A 58 3.11 2.46 -4.91
N PHE A 59 2.87 2.81 -6.18
CA PHE A 59 1.79 3.69 -6.60
C PHE A 59 0.41 3.16 -6.16
N LEU A 60 0.12 1.89 -6.43
CA LEU A 60 -1.14 1.27 -6.02
C LEU A 60 -1.30 1.27 -4.49
N ASN A 61 -0.24 0.94 -3.74
CA ASN A 61 -0.29 0.97 -2.27
C ASN A 61 -0.56 2.37 -1.73
N HIS A 62 0.17 3.37 -2.22
CA HIS A 62 0.02 4.75 -1.78
C HIS A 62 -1.40 5.27 -2.01
N TRP A 63 -1.90 5.15 -3.24
CA TRP A 63 -3.19 5.71 -3.60
C TRP A 63 -4.37 4.90 -3.10
N TRP A 64 -4.22 3.60 -2.88
CA TRP A 64 -5.23 2.79 -2.21
C TRP A 64 -5.41 3.23 -0.75
N THR A 65 -4.33 3.51 -0.02
CA THR A 65 -4.40 4.11 1.32
C THR A 65 -5.11 5.46 1.30
N GLN A 66 -4.82 6.32 0.31
CA GLN A 66 -5.52 7.60 0.19
C GLN A 66 -7.02 7.43 -0.09
N ALA A 67 -7.40 6.52 -0.98
CA ALA A 67 -8.80 6.24 -1.29
C ALA A 67 -9.56 5.76 -0.04
N LEU A 68 -8.97 4.86 0.75
CA LEU A 68 -9.57 4.42 2.01
C LEU A 68 -9.74 5.58 2.99
N ALA A 69 -8.70 6.40 3.16
CA ALA A 69 -8.74 7.57 4.03
C ALA A 69 -9.78 8.61 3.58
N ASP A 70 -9.97 8.78 2.28
CA ASP A 70 -10.90 9.73 1.66
C ASP A 70 -12.37 9.28 1.80
N THR A 71 -12.63 7.97 1.83
CA THR A 71 -13.98 7.39 2.03
C THR A 71 -14.40 7.30 3.50
N ALA A 72 -13.47 7.43 4.44
CA ALA A 72 -13.73 7.24 5.85
C ALA A 72 -14.54 8.40 6.48
N PRO A 73 -15.59 8.12 7.27
CA PRO A 73 -16.41 9.15 7.89
C PRO A 73 -15.71 9.75 9.12
N GLY A 74 -15.01 10.86 8.92
CA GLY A 74 -14.38 11.63 10.01
C GLY A 74 -13.00 11.09 10.43
N THR A 75 -12.39 11.77 11.40
CA THR A 75 -10.97 11.57 11.74
C THR A 75 -10.67 10.19 12.31
N GLU A 76 -11.49 9.68 13.22
CA GLU A 76 -11.26 8.36 13.86
C GLU A 76 -11.36 7.22 12.85
N ALA A 77 -12.41 7.22 12.01
CA ALA A 77 -12.55 6.22 10.96
C ALA A 77 -11.41 6.30 9.93
N ARG A 78 -10.91 7.52 9.66
CA ARG A 78 -9.76 7.75 8.78
C ARG A 78 -8.47 7.17 9.36
N GLU A 79 -8.24 7.32 10.65
CA GLU A 79 -7.08 6.71 11.33
C GLU A 79 -7.13 5.18 11.23
N ILE A 80 -8.28 4.57 11.54
CA ILE A 80 -8.47 3.12 11.41
C ILE A 80 -8.27 2.65 9.96
N ALA A 81 -8.76 3.41 8.98
CA ALA A 81 -8.58 3.10 7.56
C ALA A 81 -7.10 3.11 7.14
N ILE A 82 -6.32 4.05 7.67
CA ILE A 82 -4.87 4.14 7.42
C ILE A 82 -4.14 2.98 8.09
N GLU A 83 -4.43 2.68 9.35
CA GLU A 83 -3.82 1.55 10.08
C GLU A 83 -4.11 0.21 9.38
N PHE A 84 -5.36 0.03 8.92
CA PHE A 84 -5.76 -1.11 8.12
C PHE A 84 -4.93 -1.21 6.82
N ALA A 85 -4.79 -0.08 6.12
CA ALA A 85 -4.07 -0.06 4.85
C ALA A 85 -2.58 -0.39 5.03
N ASP A 86 -1.94 0.23 6.02
CA ASP A 86 -0.54 0.01 6.36
C ASP A 86 -0.29 -1.45 6.74
N LEU A 87 -1.16 -2.05 7.55
CA LEU A 87 -1.05 -3.46 7.93
C LEU A 87 -1.25 -4.39 6.73
N ALA A 88 -2.23 -4.13 5.86
CA ALA A 88 -2.46 -4.92 4.65
C ALA A 88 -1.24 -4.90 3.72
N VAL A 89 -0.65 -3.72 3.49
CA VAL A 89 0.55 -3.56 2.67
C VAL A 89 1.76 -4.26 3.32
N ALA A 90 1.95 -4.12 4.63
CA ALA A 90 3.04 -4.78 5.34
C ALA A 90 2.94 -6.32 5.25
N LEU A 91 1.73 -6.87 5.43
CA LEU A 91 1.47 -8.30 5.29
C LEU A 91 1.72 -8.78 3.86
N TYR A 92 1.28 -8.02 2.86
CA TYR A 92 1.50 -8.31 1.44
C TYR A 92 2.99 -8.34 1.11
N VAL A 93 3.74 -7.29 1.44
CA VAL A 93 5.19 -7.20 1.17
C VAL A 93 5.97 -8.29 1.91
N ARG A 94 5.57 -8.65 3.13
CA ARG A 94 6.17 -9.77 3.88
C ARG A 94 6.04 -11.09 3.13
N THR A 95 4.90 -11.33 2.47
CA THR A 95 4.69 -12.55 1.69
C THR A 95 5.45 -12.59 0.37
N GLU A 96 5.77 -11.42 -0.21
CA GLU A 96 6.57 -11.33 -1.43
C GLU A 96 8.07 -11.57 -1.19
N GLY A 97 8.50 -11.79 0.07
CA GLY A 97 9.88 -12.09 0.40
C GLY A 97 10.80 -10.91 0.06
N GLY A 98 10.48 -9.73 0.59
CA GLY A 98 11.42 -8.61 0.58
C GLY A 98 12.81 -9.07 1.09
N PRO A 99 13.91 -8.46 0.62
CA PRO A 99 15.24 -8.90 1.03
C PRO A 99 15.35 -8.81 2.56
N THR A 100 15.44 -9.97 3.21
CA THR A 100 15.86 -10.05 4.61
C THR A 100 17.35 -9.79 4.62
N TYR A 101 17.75 -8.52 4.59
CA TYR A 101 19.14 -8.19 4.82
C TYR A 101 19.50 -8.67 6.23
N SER A 102 20.46 -9.59 6.30
CA SER A 102 21.12 -9.91 7.57
C SER A 102 21.73 -8.63 8.16
N SER A 103 21.91 -8.59 9.48
CA SER A 103 22.61 -7.48 10.14
C SER A 103 23.93 -7.15 9.45
N ASP A 104 24.64 -8.17 8.97
CA ASP A 104 25.91 -8.05 8.25
C ASP A 104 25.77 -7.39 6.87
N GLU A 105 24.64 -7.57 6.19
CA GLU A 105 24.35 -6.91 4.90
C GLU A 105 23.95 -5.46 5.09
N ILE A 106 23.19 -5.15 6.15
CA ILE A 106 22.85 -3.78 6.55
C ILE A 106 24.13 -3.02 6.92
N GLU A 107 25.02 -3.64 7.69
CA GLU A 107 26.29 -3.04 8.08
C GLU A 107 27.21 -2.77 6.86
N ARG A 108 27.22 -3.68 5.88
CA ARG A 108 27.93 -3.47 4.60
C ARG A 108 27.36 -2.33 3.76
N MET A 109 26.04 -2.16 3.74
CA MET A 109 25.37 -1.05 3.05
C MET A 109 25.68 0.30 3.72
N ILE A 110 25.68 0.36 5.06
CA ILE A 110 25.97 1.59 5.82
C ILE A 110 27.45 1.98 5.72
N THR A 111 28.36 1.00 5.72
CA THR A 111 29.81 1.25 5.70
C THR A 111 30.40 1.41 4.30
N GLY A 112 29.59 1.26 3.24
CA GLY A 112 30.00 1.53 1.85
C GLY A 112 31.08 0.59 1.31
N LYS A 113 31.33 -0.56 1.96
CA LYS A 113 32.24 -1.57 1.41
C LYS A 113 31.51 -2.45 0.41
N ALA A 114 31.41 -1.96 -0.82
CA ALA A 114 31.27 -2.81 -1.98
C ALA A 114 32.56 -3.63 -2.13
N SER A 115 32.44 -4.95 -2.15
CA SER A 115 33.47 -5.85 -2.71
C SER A 115 32.95 -6.38 -4.03
#